data_AF-A0A8X6K130-F1
#
_entry.id   AF-A0A8X6K130-F1
#
_cell.length_a   1.000
_cell.length_b   1.000
_cell.length_c   1.000
_cell.angle_alpha   90.00
_cell.angle_beta   90.00
_cell.angle_gamma   90.00
#
_symmetry.space_group_name_H-M   'P 1'
#
loop_
_entity.id
_entity.type
_entity.pdbx_description
1 polymer ?
#
loop_
_entity_poly.entity_id
_entity_poly.type
_entity_poly.pdbx_seq_one_letter_code
_entity_poly.pdbx_strand_id
1 'polypeptide(L)'
;MTIIELNRKQTTFRNKVSKVKNFINSFQPTDNTKDYIALKSKLDNIKSIINELDILQNDYCALPDKVNLKDPLDTLRDLQDEAEEIKVSFLVLLSNYESIKETVNNTSKNNHVKLPDLPLPTFSGKFLEFEQFKLQSL
;
A
#
# COMPACT_ATOMS: atom_id res chain seq x y z
N MET A 1 18.56 -6.50 32.28
CA MET A 1 19.25 -6.77 30.98
C MET A 1 20.56 -6.00 30.99
N THR A 2 21.63 -6.53 30.41
CA THR A 2 22.93 -5.84 30.32
C THR A 2 23.01 -4.96 29.08
N ILE A 3 23.87 -3.94 29.08
CA ILE A 3 24.09 -3.09 27.89
C ILE A 3 24.50 -3.90 26.64
N ILE A 4 25.26 -4.98 26.82
CA ILE A 4 25.70 -5.85 25.72
C ILE A 4 24.48 -6.55 25.08
N GLU A 5 23.54 -7.02 25.90
CA GLU A 5 22.32 -7.65 25.40
C GLU A 5 21.42 -6.66 24.65
N LEU A 6 21.33 -5.42 25.14
CA LEU A 6 20.59 -4.35 24.47
C LEU A 6 21.22 -3.98 23.12
N ASN A 7 22.55 -3.81 23.07
CA ASN A 7 23.26 -3.53 21.83
C ASN A 7 23.07 -4.65 20.79
N ARG A 8 23.03 -5.90 21.24
CA ARG A 8 22.75 -7.06 20.38
C ARG A 8 21.31 -7.03 19.86
N LYS A 9 20.33 -6.68 20.69
CA LYS A 9 18.94 -6.49 20.25
C LYS A 9 18.86 -5.36 19.21
N GLN A 10 19.50 -4.22 19.46
CA GLN A 10 19.53 -3.10 18.53
C GLN A 10 20.12 -3.49 17.16
N THR A 11 21.20 -4.27 17.15
CA THR A 11 21.79 -4.80 15.90
C THR A 11 20.81 -5.73 15.18
N THR A 12 20.08 -6.55 15.93
CA THR A 12 19.02 -7.41 15.35
C THR A 12 17.92 -6.58 14.70
N PHE A 13 17.47 -5.50 15.35
CA PHE A 13 16.47 -4.61 14.78
C PHE A 13 16.98 -3.87 13.55
N ARG A 14 18.22 -3.36 13.57
CA ARG A 14 18.86 -2.76 12.39
C ARG A 14 18.78 -3.70 11.19
N ASN A 15 19.13 -4.97 11.37
CA ASN A 15 19.05 -5.97 10.31
C ASN A 15 17.61 -6.22 9.83
N LYS A 16 16.62 -6.22 10.73
CA LYS A 16 15.20 -6.36 10.37
C LYS A 16 14.74 -5.15 9.54
N VAL A 17 15.03 -3.92 9.99
CA VAL A 17 14.70 -2.67 9.29
C VAL A 17 15.35 -2.65 7.90
N SER A 18 16.65 -2.97 7.78
CA SER A 18 17.33 -3.02 6.48
C SER A 18 16.69 -4.04 5.51
N LYS A 19 16.21 -5.18 6.00
CA LYS A 19 15.49 -6.14 5.15
C LYS A 19 14.17 -5.58 4.61
N VAL A 20 13.44 -4.83 5.44
CA VAL A 20 12.20 -4.17 5.01
C VAL A 20 12.50 -3.03 4.05
N LYS A 21 13.55 -2.24 4.33
CA LYS A 21 14.05 -1.18 3.44
C LYS A 21 14.43 -1.71 2.05
N ASN A 22 15.16 -2.82 2.02
CA ASN A 22 15.53 -3.45 0.75
C ASN A 22 14.30 -3.93 -0.01
N PHE A 23 13.32 -4.51 0.69
CA PHE A 23 12.06 -4.92 0.08
C PHE A 23 11.34 -3.74 -0.60
N ILE A 24 11.18 -2.61 0.10
CA ILE A 24 10.48 -1.45 -0.46
C ILE A 24 11.27 -0.80 -1.61
N ASN A 25 12.60 -0.74 -1.52
CA ASN A 25 13.44 -0.18 -2.58
C ASN A 25 13.44 -1.05 -3.85
N SER A 26 13.34 -2.37 -3.71
CA SER A 26 13.24 -3.30 -4.84
C SER A 26 11.80 -3.55 -5.29
N PHE A 27 10.81 -2.96 -4.63
CA PHE A 27 9.41 -3.25 -4.88
C PHE A 27 9.03 -2.79 -6.29
N GLN A 28 8.48 -3.69 -7.09
CA GLN A 28 7.98 -3.42 -8.43
C GLN A 28 6.56 -4.00 -8.51
N PRO A 29 5.55 -3.20 -8.90
CA PRO A 29 4.18 -3.69 -9.02
C PRO A 29 4.08 -4.83 -10.04
N THR A 30 3.36 -5.88 -9.70
CA THR A 30 3.14 -7.05 -10.58
C THR A 30 1.69 -7.49 -10.62
N ASP A 31 1.07 -7.69 -9.47
CA ASP A 31 -0.32 -8.14 -9.32
C ASP A 31 -0.97 -7.35 -8.20
N ASN A 32 -2.03 -6.61 -8.53
CA ASN A 32 -2.64 -5.65 -7.62
C ASN A 32 -3.07 -6.25 -6.26
N THR A 33 -3.49 -7.52 -6.25
CA THR A 33 -3.94 -8.18 -5.01
C THR A 33 -2.76 -8.70 -4.20
N LYS A 34 -1.81 -9.39 -4.86
CA LYS A 34 -0.61 -9.94 -4.20
C LYS A 34 0.26 -8.81 -3.66
N ASP A 35 0.45 -7.76 -4.44
CA ASP A 35 1.19 -6.56 -4.07
C ASP A 35 0.59 -5.90 -2.84
N TYR A 36 -0.72 -5.66 -2.82
CA TYR A 36 -1.41 -5.05 -1.68
C TYR A 36 -1.23 -5.89 -0.40
N ILE A 37 -1.40 -7.21 -0.50
CA ILE A 37 -1.22 -8.12 0.65
C ILE A 37 0.24 -8.10 1.14
N ALA A 38 1.21 -8.15 0.22
CA ALA A 38 2.63 -8.12 0.56
C ALA A 38 3.03 -6.80 1.24
N LEU A 39 2.63 -5.66 0.67
CA LEU A 39 2.85 -4.34 1.24
C LEU A 39 2.22 -4.21 2.63
N LYS A 40 0.98 -4.66 2.81
CA LYS A 40 0.28 -4.63 4.10
C LYS A 40 0.97 -5.49 5.15
N SER A 41 1.38 -6.70 4.79
CA SER A 41 2.13 -7.59 5.69
C SER A 41 3.47 -6.98 6.12
N LYS A 42 4.20 -6.31 5.21
CA LYS A 42 5.45 -5.62 5.54
C LYS A 42 5.24 -4.36 6.38
N LEU A 43 4.13 -3.65 6.15
CA LEU A 43 3.72 -2.52 6.99
C LEU A 43 3.43 -2.97 8.44
N ASP A 44 2.74 -4.10 8.63
CA ASP A 44 2.47 -4.60 9.98
C ASP A 44 3.75 -5.06 10.68
N ASN A 45 4.71 -5.62 9.91
CA ASN A 45 6.04 -5.94 10.43
C ASN A 45 6.80 -4.70 10.91
N ILE A 46 6.85 -3.62 10.10
CA ILE A 46 7.57 -2.40 10.51
C ILE A 46 6.91 -1.72 11.72
N LYS A 47 5.57 -1.75 11.82
CA LYS A 47 4.86 -1.27 13.03
C LYS A 47 5.24 -2.07 14.28
N SER A 48 5.33 -3.40 14.16
CA SER A 48 5.80 -4.24 15.27
C SER A 48 7.23 -3.90 15.68
N ILE A 49 8.12 -3.66 14.70
CA ILE A 49 9.50 -3.25 14.96
C ILE A 49 9.55 -1.92 15.70
N ILE A 50 8.77 -0.91 15.28
CA ILE A 50 8.72 0.40 15.95
C ILE A 50 8.31 0.23 17.42
N ASN A 51 7.24 -0.52 17.69
CA ASN A 51 6.80 -0.79 19.07
C ASN A 51 7.90 -1.50 19.89
N GLU A 52 8.62 -2.46 19.29
CA GLU A 52 9.73 -3.16 19.96
C GLU A 52 10.94 -2.23 20.18
N LEU A 53 11.19 -1.26 19.30
CA LEU A 53 12.24 -0.25 19.47
C LEU A 53 11.92 0.70 20.63
N ASP A 54 10.65 1.07 20.83
CA ASP A 54 10.23 1.89 21.97
C ASP A 54 10.43 1.15 23.30
N ILE A 55 10.14 -0.16 23.33
CA ILE A 55 10.44 -1.01 24.48
C ILE A 55 11.95 -1.05 24.72
N LEU A 56 12.75 -1.21 23.66
CA LEU A 56 14.21 -1.21 23.77
C LEU A 56 14.76 0.12 24.29
N GLN A 57 14.18 1.25 23.88
CA GLN A 57 14.54 2.57 24.39
C GLN A 57 14.30 2.67 25.90
N ASN A 58 13.14 2.17 26.37
CA ASN A 58 12.83 2.10 27.80
C ASN A 58 13.83 1.18 28.54
N ASP A 59 14.19 0.03 27.95
CA ASP A 59 15.20 -0.87 28.52
C ASP A 59 16.57 -0.19 28.69
N TYR A 60 16.99 0.65 27.73
CA TYR A 60 18.21 1.44 27.84
C TYR A 60 18.10 2.49 28.95
N CYS A 61 17.00 3.24 29.01
CA CYS A 61 16.75 4.27 30.02
C CYS A 61 16.66 3.71 31.46
N ALA A 62 16.37 2.41 31.61
CA ALA A 62 16.34 1.74 32.91
C ALA A 62 17.73 1.31 33.42
N LEU A 63 18.79 1.46 32.63
CA LEU A 63 20.16 1.16 33.07
C LEU A 63 20.68 2.21 34.06
N PRO A 64 21.61 1.84 34.96
CA PRO A 64 22.20 2.79 35.91
C PRO A 64 22.97 3.93 35.21
N ASP A 65 22.88 5.15 35.75
CA ASP A 65 23.48 6.40 35.19
C ASP A 65 24.99 6.33 34.91
N LYS A 66 25.70 5.40 35.56
CA LYS A 66 27.14 5.16 35.33
C LYS A 66 27.46 4.52 33.97
N VAL A 67 26.46 4.04 33.25
CA VAL A 67 26.61 3.44 31.93
C VAL A 67 26.58 4.55 30.87
N ASN A 68 27.60 4.61 30.01
CA ASN A 68 27.58 5.55 28.88
C ASN A 68 26.58 5.06 27.82
N LEU A 69 25.48 5.79 27.65
CA LEU A 69 24.39 5.46 26.73
C LEU A 69 24.28 6.40 25.53
N LYS A 70 25.16 7.40 25.40
CA LYS A 70 25.02 8.43 24.37
C LYS A 70 25.00 7.83 22.96
N ASP A 71 26.05 7.11 22.59
CA ASP A 71 26.16 6.53 21.24
C ASP A 71 25.09 5.46 20.95
N PRO A 72 24.77 4.52 21.88
CA PRO A 72 23.68 3.57 21.68
C PRO A 72 22.31 4.23 21.47
N LEU A 73 21.98 5.27 22.24
CA LEU A 73 20.70 5.97 22.16
C LEU A 73 20.59 6.83 20.90
N ASP A 74 21.67 7.50 20.50
CA ASP A 74 21.69 8.24 19.23
C ASP A 74 21.50 7.27 18.05
N THR A 75 22.21 6.14 18.06
CA THR A 75 22.04 5.09 17.04
C THR A 75 20.64 4.48 17.06
N LEU A 76 19.97 4.44 18.22
CA LEU A 76 18.61 3.91 18.35
C LEU A 76 17.60 4.87 17.76
N ARG A 77 17.78 6.17 18.02
CA ARG A 77 16.96 7.24 17.45
C ARG A 77 17.03 7.24 15.93
N ASP A 78 18.24 7.20 15.36
CA ASP A 78 18.42 7.12 13.90
C ASP A 78 17.67 5.92 13.30
N LEU A 79 17.66 4.78 14.01
CA LEU A 79 16.95 3.58 13.57
C LEU A 79 15.43 3.70 13.70
N GLN A 80 14.93 4.37 14.75
CA GLN A 80 13.50 4.67 14.90
C GLN A 80 13.02 5.60 13.78
N ASP A 81 13.78 6.65 13.47
CA ASP A 81 13.48 7.60 12.40
C ASP A 81 13.45 6.90 11.03
N GLU A 82 14.43 6.02 10.75
CA GLU A 82 14.45 5.21 9.52
C GLU A 82 13.23 4.28 9.43
N ALA A 83 12.84 3.63 10.53
CA ALA A 83 11.67 2.76 10.56
C ALA A 83 10.37 3.54 10.31
N GLU A 84 10.26 4.76 10.83
CA GLU A 84 9.12 5.65 10.63
C GLU A 84 9.02 6.13 9.17
N GLU A 85 10.14 6.52 8.56
CA GLU A 85 10.20 6.89 7.14
C GLU A 85 9.74 5.73 6.23
N ILE A 86 10.17 4.50 6.55
CA ILE A 86 9.73 3.30 5.84
C ILE A 86 8.23 3.06 6.03
N LYS A 87 7.69 3.26 7.25
CA LYS A 87 6.25 3.16 7.53
C LYS A 87 5.45 4.13 6.67
N VAL A 88 5.87 5.39 6.61
CA VAL A 88 5.24 6.42 5.77
C VAL A 88 5.27 6.02 4.30
N SER A 89 6.41 5.50 3.82
CA SER A 89 6.55 5.04 2.43
C SER A 89 5.57 3.92 2.08
N PHE A 90 5.35 2.95 2.98
CA PHE A 90 4.32 1.92 2.79
C PHE A 90 2.90 2.49 2.77
N LEU A 91 2.59 3.45 3.63
CA LEU A 91 1.27 4.08 3.68
C LEU A 91 0.97 4.83 2.36
N VAL A 92 1.96 5.56 1.83
CA VAL A 92 1.85 6.23 0.53
C VAL A 92 1.60 5.21 -0.58
N LEU A 93 2.38 4.12 -0.63
CA LEU A 93 2.19 3.07 -1.63
C LEU A 93 0.78 2.45 -1.53
N LEU A 94 0.35 2.04 -0.34
CA LEU A 94 -0.96 1.41 -0.14
C LEU A 94 -2.13 2.33 -0.50
N SER A 95 -2.02 3.64 -0.23
CA SER A 95 -3.03 4.62 -0.62
C SER A 95 -3.26 4.64 -2.14
N ASN A 96 -2.20 4.43 -2.94
CA ASN A 96 -2.33 4.36 -4.39
C ASN A 96 -3.17 3.14 -4.82
N TYR A 97 -3.02 1.99 -4.16
CA TYR A 97 -3.81 0.78 -4.45
C TYR A 97 -5.28 0.92 -4.05
N GLU A 98 -5.58 1.65 -2.97
CA GLU A 98 -6.94 1.90 -2.51
C GLU A 98 -7.69 2.87 -3.44
N SER A 99 -7.01 3.91 -3.93
CA SER A 99 -7.58 4.86 -4.91
C SER A 99 -7.94 4.21 -6.26
N ILE A 100 -7.19 3.19 -6.69
CA ILE A 100 -7.48 2.41 -7.91
C ILE A 100 -8.81 1.63 -7.76
N LYS A 101 -9.10 1.09 -6.57
CA LYS A 101 -10.38 0.39 -6.34
C LYS A 101 -11.56 1.35 -6.42
N GLU A 102 -11.43 2.55 -5.85
CA GLU A 102 -12.50 3.54 -5.88
C GLU A 102 -12.81 4.04 -7.30
N THR A 103 -11.77 4.31 -8.10
CA THR A 103 -11.94 4.73 -9.50
C THR A 103 -12.59 3.64 -10.37
N VAL A 104 -12.16 2.38 -10.26
CA VAL A 104 -12.79 1.25 -10.97
C VAL A 104 -14.26 1.08 -10.57
N ASN A 105 -14.56 1.14 -9.27
CA ASN A 105 -15.94 1.00 -8.78
C ASN A 105 -16.85 2.17 -9.21
N ASN A 106 -16.30 3.39 -9.29
CA ASN A 106 -17.03 4.58 -9.73
C ASN A 106 -17.28 4.58 -11.24
N THR A 107 -16.37 4.04 -12.06
CA THR A 107 -16.61 3.86 -13.50
C THR A 107 -17.66 2.78 -13.80
N SER A 108 -17.82 1.78 -12.93
CA SER A 108 -18.84 0.75 -13.09
C SER A 108 -20.26 1.21 -12.71
N LYS A 109 -20.43 2.30 -11.96
CA LYS A 109 -21.73 2.70 -11.39
C LYS A 109 -22.50 3.76 -12.17
N ASN A 110 -21.97 4.38 -13.23
CA ASN A 110 -22.65 5.54 -13.82
C ASN A 110 -22.59 5.73 -15.33
N ASN A 111 -22.33 4.66 -16.11
CA ASN A 111 -22.47 4.73 -17.56
C ASN A 111 -23.75 4.02 -18.03
N HIS A 112 -24.90 4.34 -17.43
CA HIS A 112 -26.16 4.19 -18.16
C HIS A 112 -26.25 5.32 -19.18
N VAL A 113 -25.54 5.16 -20.31
CA VAL A 113 -25.81 5.97 -21.49
C VAL A 113 -27.24 5.63 -21.89
N LYS A 114 -28.19 6.54 -21.63
CA LYS A 114 -29.52 6.42 -22.19
C LYS A 114 -29.35 6.48 -23.70
N LEU A 115 -29.52 5.34 -24.37
CA LEU A 115 -29.65 5.32 -25.82
C LEU A 115 -30.82 6.25 -26.20
N PRO A 116 -30.67 7.12 -27.21
CA PRO A 116 -31.81 7.85 -27.72
C PRO A 116 -32.89 6.85 -28.13
N ASP A 117 -34.16 7.17 -27.88
CA ASP A 117 -35.26 6.33 -28.32
C ASP A 117 -35.18 6.19 -29.84
N LEU A 118 -34.82 4.99 -30.29
CA LEU A 118 -34.77 4.68 -31.71
C LEU A 118 -36.21 4.44 -32.16
N PRO A 119 -36.75 5.24 -33.09
CA PRO A 119 -38.11 4.99 -33.58
C PRO A 119 -38.14 3.62 -34.25
N LEU A 120 -39.00 2.74 -33.75
CA LEU A 120 -39.24 1.46 -34.41
C LEU A 120 -39.87 1.72 -35.79
N PRO A 121 -39.36 1.09 -36.85
CA PRO A 121 -40.01 1.17 -38.15
C PRO A 121 -41.43 0.62 -38.05
N THR A 122 -42.43 1.46 -38.28
CA THR A 122 -43.81 1.01 -38.50
C THR A 122 -43.90 0.40 -39.90
N PHE A 123 -44.02 -0.91 -39.96
CA PHE A 123 -44.18 -1.65 -41.22
C PHE A 123 -45.66 -1.88 -41.51
N SER A 124 -46.14 -1.48 -42.69
CA SER A 124 -47.53 -1.67 -43.10
C SER A 124 -47.78 -3.03 -43.77
N GLY A 125 -46.75 -3.88 -43.89
CA GLY A 125 -46.84 -5.18 -44.56
C GLY A 125 -46.43 -5.15 -46.03
N LYS A 126 -46.11 -3.98 -46.60
CA LYS A 126 -45.83 -3.85 -48.03
C LYS A 126 -44.39 -4.24 -48.34
N PHE A 127 -44.21 -5.15 -49.30
CA PHE A 127 -42.90 -5.63 -49.75
C PHE A 127 -41.94 -4.49 -50.16
N LEU A 128 -42.45 -3.40 -50.72
CA LEU A 128 -41.65 -2.24 -51.11
C LEU A 128 -40.99 -1.52 -49.92
N GLU A 129 -41.64 -1.49 -48.76
CA GLU A 129 -41.13 -0.88 -47.53
C GLU A 129 -39.95 -1.69 -46.94
N PHE A 130 -39.90 -2.99 -47.22
CA PHE A 130 -38.82 -3.88 -46.78
C PHE A 130 -37.52 -3.64 -47.54
N GLU A 131 -37.61 -3.35 -48.85
CA GLU A 131 -36.43 -2.98 -49.64
C GLU A 131 -35.82 -1.64 -49.18
N GLN A 132 -36.67 -0.66 -48.84
CA GLN A 132 -36.21 0.64 -48.34
C GLN A 132 -35.54 0.55 -46.96
N PHE A 133 -36.01 -0.32 -46.07
CA PHE A 133 -35.37 -0.57 -44.76
C PHE A 133 -33.93 -1.10 -44.90
N LYS A 134 -33.69 -2.01 -45.85
CA LYS A 134 -32.35 -2.57 -46.11
C LYS A 134 -31.35 -1.51 -46.58
N LEU A 135 -31.81 -0.44 -47.23
CA LEU A 135 -30.94 0.64 -47.72
C LEU A 135 -30.60 1.68 -46.64
N GLN A 136 -31.42 1.78 -45.57
CA GLN A 136 -31.20 2.70 -44.45
C GLN A 136 -30.25 2.17 -43.37
N SER A 137 -29.82 0.92 -43.48
CA SER A 137 -28.96 0.23 -42.50
C SER A 137 -27.49 0.08 -42.95
N LEU A 138 -27.10 0.78 -44.03
CA LEU A 138 -25.70 1.00 -44.46
C LEU A 138 -25.20 2.36 -43.97
#